data_AF-A0A142CSL3-F1
#
_entry.id   AF-A0A142CSL3-F1
#
_cell.length_a   1.000
_cell.length_b   1.000
_cell.length_c   1.000
_cell.angle_alpha   90.00
_cell.angle_beta   90.00
_cell.angle_gamma   90.00
#
_symmetry.space_group_name_H-M   'P 1'
#
loop_
_entity.id
_entity.type
_entity.pdbx_description
1 polymer ?
#
loop_
_entity_poly.entity_id
_entity_poly.type
_entity_poly.pdbx_seq_one_letter_code
_entity_poly.pdbx_strand_id
1 'polypeptide(L)'
;MRRKVDEFMEKHGLGVGDLVRVVKREGDERITFEGLVMPPYELSPGETLTIKLDNGYNIGILIDAIEDIEILERAKEAPKMEFKEVLPRKEGLPSVTILGTGGTIASRIDYKTGAVHAAFTAEELAKAVPEIFDIANITPKLLFNIMSEDMKPEYWKRIAHETAKALNSGEDGVVIAHGTDTMGYTAAALSFMLKNLTKPIALVGSQRSSDRPSSDAAMNLICATRMAVSDVAEVMVVMHGETSDTYCLAHRGTKVRKMHTSRRDTFRSINDVPIAKVWPEGKIEYLRDDYRKRSEGEVEVDDRFEERVAILKIYPGVTSELLEFLVDKGYKGIVLEGTGLGHTPNDMIPAIERAVENGVAICMTSQCLYGRVNLNVYSTGRRLLKAGVIPCEDMLPETAYVKLGWVLGHTDDLEEVRRMMLTNYAGEITPYTRFDTFLR
;
A
#
# COMPACT_ATOMS: atom_id res chain seq x y z
N MET A 1 -8.03 5.53 32.03
CA MET A 1 -7.70 6.66 32.92
C MET A 1 -7.73 7.90 32.05
N ARG A 2 -8.52 8.94 32.37
CA ARG A 2 -8.49 10.19 31.59
C ARG A 2 -7.11 10.85 31.79
N ARG A 3 -6.57 11.50 30.76
CA ARG A 3 -5.27 12.17 30.88
C ARG A 3 -5.45 13.46 31.67
N LYS A 4 -4.41 13.85 32.40
CA LYS A 4 -4.44 15.05 33.25
C LYS A 4 -4.77 16.33 32.47
N VAL A 5 -4.30 16.42 31.22
CA VAL A 5 -4.65 17.51 30.28
C VAL A 5 -6.12 17.52 29.91
N ASP A 6 -6.75 16.36 29.72
CA ASP A 6 -8.16 16.29 29.34
C ASP A 6 -9.03 16.79 30.50
N GLU A 7 -8.71 16.37 31.73
CA GLU A 7 -9.38 16.84 32.95
C GLU A 7 -9.13 18.33 33.21
N PHE A 8 -7.90 18.79 32.98
CA PHE A 8 -7.56 20.21 33.11
C PHE A 8 -8.33 21.08 32.11
N MET A 9 -8.39 20.65 30.84
CA MET A 9 -9.14 21.34 29.79
C MET A 9 -10.63 21.36 30.10
N GLU A 10 -11.22 20.24 30.52
CA GLU A 10 -12.63 20.15 30.91
C GLU A 10 -12.95 21.05 32.11
N LYS A 11 -12.10 21.03 33.15
CA LYS A 11 -12.26 21.86 34.35
C LYS A 11 -12.26 23.36 34.05
N HIS A 12 -11.43 23.82 33.12
CA HIS A 12 -11.32 25.23 32.73
C HIS A 12 -12.17 25.56 31.50
N GLY A 13 -12.96 24.60 31.00
CA GLY A 13 -13.82 24.76 29.84
C GLY A 13 -13.07 25.15 28.57
N LEU A 14 -11.85 24.63 28.37
CA LEU A 14 -11.00 24.93 27.21
C LEU A 14 -11.38 24.06 26.01
N GLY A 15 -11.59 24.69 24.86
CA GLY A 15 -11.71 24.03 23.56
C GLY A 15 -10.41 24.11 22.76
N VAL A 16 -10.17 23.12 21.90
CA VAL A 16 -9.12 23.23 20.87
C VAL A 16 -9.44 24.42 19.97
N GLY A 17 -8.45 25.29 19.75
CA GLY A 17 -8.57 26.51 18.97
C GLY A 17 -8.98 27.75 19.77
N ASP A 18 -9.28 27.63 21.08
CA ASP A 18 -9.49 28.79 21.94
C ASP A 18 -8.18 29.58 22.09
N LEU A 19 -8.25 30.92 22.00
CA LEU A 19 -7.14 31.78 22.33
C LEU A 19 -7.09 31.98 23.85
N VAL A 20 -5.98 31.58 24.46
CA VAL A 20 -5.80 31.63 25.91
C VAL A 20 -4.58 32.43 26.30
N ARG A 21 -4.66 33.07 27.47
CA ARG A 21 -3.52 33.59 28.22
C ARG A 21 -3.22 32.62 29.36
N VAL A 22 -1.99 32.10 29.41
CA VAL A 22 -1.53 31.15 30.43
C VAL A 22 -0.43 31.79 31.24
N VAL A 23 -0.59 31.84 32.56
CA VAL A 23 0.45 32.30 33.49
C VAL A 23 1.10 31.07 34.12
N LYS A 24 2.40 30.89 33.87
CA LYS A 24 3.22 29.80 34.39
C LYS A 24 4.18 30.34 35.44
N ARG A 25 4.37 29.60 36.54
CA ARG A 25 5.47 29.83 37.50
C ARG A 25 6.75 29.12 37.04
N GLU A 26 7.87 29.83 37.05
CA GLU A 26 9.21 29.28 36.81
C GLU A 26 10.17 29.83 37.87
N GLY A 27 10.42 29.04 38.92
CA GLY A 27 11.12 29.52 40.11
C GLY A 27 10.32 30.63 40.80
N ASP A 28 10.94 31.79 41.00
CA ASP A 28 10.31 33.00 41.57
C ASP A 28 9.68 33.91 40.51
N GLU A 29 9.81 33.58 39.22
CA GLU A 29 9.30 34.39 38.12
C GLU A 29 7.95 33.87 37.60
N ARG A 30 7.12 34.82 37.13
CA ARG A 30 5.86 34.54 36.44
C ARG A 30 6.05 34.85 34.96
N ILE A 31 5.85 33.83 34.13
CA ILE A 31 5.93 33.94 32.68
C ILE A 31 4.52 33.83 32.11
N THR A 32 4.14 34.78 31.27
CA THR A 32 2.84 34.79 30.60
C THR A 32 3.01 34.41 29.14
N PHE A 33 2.18 33.48 28.68
CA PHE A 33 2.09 33.09 27.28
C PHE A 33 0.68 33.36 26.76
N GLU A 34 0.57 33.80 25.51
CA GLU A 34 -0.70 33.91 24.80
C GLU A 34 -0.65 33.05 23.53
N GLY A 35 -1.67 32.25 23.31
CA GLY A 35 -1.69 31.34 22.16
C GLY A 35 -2.97 30.53 22.02
N LEU A 36 -3.14 29.89 20.87
CA LEU A 36 -4.27 29.03 20.58
C LEU A 36 -4.07 27.65 21.21
N VAL A 37 -5.07 27.13 21.91
CA VAL A 37 -5.04 25.77 22.46
C VAL A 37 -4.94 24.76 21.31
N MET A 38 -3.92 23.90 21.36
CA MET A 38 -3.69 22.87 20.36
C MET A 38 -4.17 21.50 20.87
N PRO A 39 -4.54 20.56 19.98
CA PRO A 39 -4.82 19.20 20.39
C PRO A 39 -3.65 18.61 21.20
N PRO A 40 -3.92 17.92 22.33
CA PRO A 40 -2.88 17.19 23.04
C PRO A 40 -2.26 16.14 22.12
N TYR A 41 -0.94 15.99 22.15
CA TYR A 41 -0.28 14.90 21.44
C TYR A 41 -0.83 13.56 21.93
N GLU A 42 -1.32 12.73 21.01
CA GLU A 42 -2.12 11.54 21.31
C GLU A 42 -1.41 10.57 22.27
N LEU A 43 -0.10 10.37 22.06
CA LEU A 43 0.73 9.46 22.85
C LEU A 43 1.38 10.12 24.06
N SER A 44 1.09 11.39 24.34
CA SER A 44 1.59 12.06 25.55
C SER A 44 0.87 11.52 26.79
N PRO A 45 1.55 11.37 27.95
CA PRO A 45 0.90 11.07 29.23
C PRO A 45 -0.09 12.18 29.67
N GLY A 46 -0.07 13.33 28.97
CA GLY A 46 -1.02 14.43 29.15
C GLY A 46 -0.69 15.31 30.34
N GLU A 47 0.59 15.46 30.67
CA GLU A 47 1.07 16.37 31.72
C GLU A 47 1.21 17.82 31.25
N THR A 48 1.10 18.04 29.93
CA THR A 48 1.32 19.34 29.31
C THR A 48 0.09 19.82 28.54
N LEU A 49 -0.21 21.12 28.66
CA LEU A 49 -1.08 21.85 27.76
C LEU A 49 -0.24 22.35 26.59
N THR A 50 -0.67 22.10 25.35
CA THR A 50 0.01 22.62 24.16
C THR A 50 -0.71 23.85 23.65
N ILE A 51 0.01 24.95 23.45
CA ILE A 51 -0.52 26.16 22.81
C ILE A 51 0.36 26.59 21.64
N LYS A 52 -0.25 27.24 20.64
CA LYS A 52 0.43 27.84 19.49
C LYS A 52 0.47 29.35 19.64
N LEU A 53 1.69 29.88 19.73
CA LEU A 53 1.94 31.30 19.88
C LEU A 53 1.61 32.07 18.58
N ASP A 54 1.49 33.39 18.68
CA ASP A 54 1.24 34.29 17.55
C ASP A 54 2.32 34.22 16.44
N ASN A 55 3.57 33.93 16.84
CA ASN A 55 4.70 33.69 15.96
C ASN A 55 4.64 32.32 15.25
N GLY A 56 3.64 31.48 15.54
CA GLY A 56 3.37 30.20 14.90
C GLY A 56 4.04 28.98 15.55
N TYR A 57 4.90 29.16 16.56
CA TYR A 57 5.54 28.05 17.28
C TYR A 57 4.57 27.41 18.28
N ASN A 58 4.62 26.08 18.36
CA ASN A 58 3.94 25.32 19.40
C ASN A 58 4.84 25.21 20.64
N ILE A 59 4.30 25.45 21.83
CA ILE A 59 4.96 25.22 23.12
C ILE A 59 4.14 24.26 23.99
N GLY A 60 4.82 23.49 24.82
CA GLY A 60 4.19 22.65 25.85
C GLY A 60 4.41 23.26 27.23
N ILE A 61 3.32 23.45 27.98
CA ILE A 61 3.33 24.02 29.33
C ILE A 61 2.90 22.93 30.32
N LEU A 62 3.74 22.63 31.31
CA LEU A 62 3.40 21.69 32.37
C LEU A 62 2.19 22.18 33.15
N ILE A 63 1.16 21.35 33.24
CA ILE A 63 -0.12 21.70 33.88
C ILE A 63 0.09 22.11 35.34
N ASP A 64 0.97 21.41 36.06
CA ASP A 64 1.27 21.71 37.48
C ASP A 64 1.98 23.06 37.68
N ALA A 65 2.56 23.62 36.63
CA ALA A 65 3.21 24.92 36.66
C ALA A 65 2.26 26.07 36.27
N ILE A 66 1.04 25.77 35.81
CA ILE A 66 0.04 26.79 35.45
C ILE A 66 -0.60 27.33 36.71
N GLU A 67 -0.42 28.63 36.97
CA GLU A 67 -1.06 29.32 38.08
C GLU A 67 -2.44 29.85 37.70
N ASP A 68 -2.57 30.34 36.47
CA ASP A 68 -3.78 30.97 35.98
C ASP A 68 -3.93 30.76 34.46
N ILE A 69 -5.17 30.66 34.00
CA ILE A 69 -5.50 30.53 32.59
C ILE A 69 -6.81 31.26 32.28
N GLU A 70 -6.74 32.17 31.32
CA GLU A 70 -7.85 33.01 30.88
C GLU A 70 -8.14 32.74 29.40
N ILE A 71 -9.42 32.59 29.04
CA ILE A 71 -9.85 32.47 27.64
C ILE A 71 -10.10 33.88 27.10
N LEU A 72 -9.26 34.31 26.16
CA LEU A 72 -9.36 35.62 25.52
C LEU A 72 -10.37 35.62 24.37
N GLU A 73 -10.39 34.56 23.56
CA GLU A 73 -11.32 34.39 22.44
C GLU A 73 -11.67 32.90 22.26
N ARG A 74 -12.94 32.62 21.96
CA ARG A 74 -13.41 31.25 21.67
C ARG A 74 -13.09 30.84 20.23
N ALA A 75 -12.78 29.57 20.03
CA ALA A 75 -12.59 28.97 18.73
C ALA A 75 -13.82 29.27 17.84
N LYS A 76 -13.57 29.88 16.68
CA LYS A 76 -14.60 30.02 15.64
C LYS A 76 -14.65 28.72 14.85
N GLU A 77 -15.85 28.21 14.59
CA GLU A 77 -16.01 27.10 13.62
C GLU A 77 -15.41 27.54 12.28
N ALA A 78 -14.48 26.74 11.76
CA ALA A 78 -14.00 26.94 10.41
C ALA A 78 -15.20 26.78 9.46
N PRO A 79 -15.37 27.68 8.47
CA PRO A 79 -16.42 27.51 7.48
C PRO A 79 -16.23 26.16 6.79
N LYS A 80 -17.25 25.30 6.82
CA LYS A 80 -17.27 24.09 6.00
C LYS A 80 -17.24 24.51 4.53
N MET A 81 -16.10 24.34 3.89
CA MET A 81 -16.03 24.47 2.43
C MET A 81 -16.73 23.25 1.84
N GLU A 82 -17.92 23.47 1.28
CA GLU A 82 -18.56 22.48 0.41
C GLU A 82 -17.91 22.55 -0.97
N PHE A 83 -17.35 21.44 -1.41
CA PHE A 83 -16.74 21.30 -2.72
C PHE A 83 -17.75 20.69 -3.69
N LYS A 84 -17.73 21.12 -4.96
CA LYS A 84 -18.54 20.50 -6.00
C LYS A 84 -17.96 19.12 -6.32
N GLU A 85 -18.80 18.08 -6.27
CA GLU A 85 -18.36 16.70 -6.49
C GLU A 85 -17.85 16.42 -7.91
N VAL A 86 -18.26 17.21 -8.91
CA VAL A 86 -17.98 16.92 -10.32
C VAL A 86 -17.57 18.18 -11.07
N LEU A 87 -16.36 18.16 -11.65
CA LEU A 87 -15.93 19.13 -12.65
C LEU A 87 -16.55 18.78 -14.02
N PRO A 88 -16.84 19.78 -14.87
CA PRO A 88 -17.39 19.52 -16.20
C PRO A 88 -16.42 18.64 -17.01
N ARG A 89 -16.95 17.54 -17.59
CA ARG A 89 -16.18 16.65 -18.45
C ARG A 89 -15.76 17.38 -19.73
N LYS A 90 -14.50 17.20 -20.15
CA LYS A 90 -13.95 17.72 -21.41
C LYS A 90 -14.20 16.69 -22.52
N GLU A 91 -14.74 17.14 -23.65
CA GLU A 91 -14.97 16.30 -24.82
C GLU A 91 -13.64 15.79 -25.40
N GLY A 92 -13.58 14.52 -25.80
CA GLY A 92 -12.38 13.90 -26.39
C GLY A 92 -11.33 13.39 -25.40
N LEU A 93 -11.46 13.66 -24.10
CA LEU A 93 -10.60 13.05 -23.08
C LEU A 93 -11.14 11.68 -22.61
N PRO A 94 -10.25 10.69 -22.37
CA PRO A 94 -10.64 9.40 -21.81
C PRO A 94 -11.22 9.56 -20.39
N SER A 95 -12.02 8.60 -19.93
CA SER A 95 -12.58 8.59 -18.57
C SER A 95 -11.74 7.72 -17.64
N VAL A 96 -11.34 8.26 -16.49
CA VAL A 96 -10.55 7.53 -15.49
C VAL A 96 -11.18 7.66 -14.13
N THR A 97 -11.41 6.52 -13.48
CA THR A 97 -11.86 6.49 -12.08
C THR A 97 -10.66 6.40 -11.15
N ILE A 98 -10.63 7.26 -10.12
CA ILE A 98 -9.62 7.22 -9.06
C ILE A 98 -10.27 6.66 -7.79
N LEU A 99 -9.89 5.44 -7.42
CA LEU A 99 -10.36 4.77 -6.21
C LEU A 99 -9.46 5.12 -5.02
N GLY A 100 -10.05 5.64 -3.96
CA GLY A 100 -9.39 5.90 -2.69
C GLY A 100 -9.53 4.74 -1.74
N THR A 101 -8.40 4.11 -1.40
CA THR A 101 -8.35 2.99 -0.46
C THR A 101 -7.68 3.37 0.86
N GLY A 102 -7.38 4.66 1.03
CA GLY A 102 -6.44 5.19 2.00
C GLY A 102 -5.14 5.63 1.32
N GLY A 103 -4.14 5.96 2.13
CA GLY A 103 -2.91 6.57 1.64
C GLY A 103 -3.08 8.05 1.33
N THR A 104 -2.17 8.86 1.86
CA THR A 104 -2.21 10.32 1.79
C THR A 104 -1.70 10.86 0.45
N ILE A 105 -2.07 10.27 -0.69
CA ILE A 105 -1.64 10.81 -1.99
C ILE A 105 -2.24 12.19 -2.26
N ALA A 106 -3.35 12.51 -1.62
CA ALA A 106 -3.88 13.87 -1.56
C ALA A 106 -4.30 14.17 -0.11
N SER A 107 -3.60 15.13 0.50
CA SER A 107 -3.87 15.65 1.83
C SER A 107 -3.59 17.16 1.83
N ARG A 108 -4.26 17.88 2.72
CA ARG A 108 -4.12 19.33 2.90
C ARG A 108 -3.72 19.65 4.33
N ILE A 109 -2.82 20.62 4.49
CA ILE A 109 -2.53 21.24 5.80
C ILE A 109 -3.48 22.40 6.04
N ASP A 110 -4.12 22.43 7.21
CA ASP A 110 -4.65 23.65 7.79
C ASP A 110 -3.52 24.35 8.56
N TYR A 111 -2.97 25.44 8.03
CA TYR A 111 -1.86 26.16 8.66
C TYR A 111 -2.23 26.86 9.98
N LYS A 112 -3.53 27.09 10.25
CA LYS A 112 -3.97 27.66 11.53
C LYS A 112 -3.87 26.60 12.62
N THR A 113 -4.48 25.44 12.39
CA THR A 113 -4.53 24.34 13.37
C THR A 113 -3.35 23.37 13.30
N GLY A 114 -2.55 23.42 12.23
CA GLY A 114 -1.52 22.42 11.92
C GLY A 114 -2.07 21.05 11.53
N ALA A 115 -3.39 20.89 11.40
CA ALA A 115 -4.03 19.61 11.10
C ALA A 115 -3.81 19.22 9.63
N VAL A 116 -3.67 17.93 9.38
CA VAL A 116 -3.62 17.35 8.02
C VAL A 116 -4.92 16.61 7.75
N HIS A 117 -5.63 17.01 6.69
CA HIS A 117 -6.87 16.39 6.26
C HIS A 117 -6.66 15.64 4.95
N ALA A 118 -7.22 14.44 4.81
CA ALA A 118 -7.23 13.74 3.53
C ALA A 118 -8.12 14.51 2.53
N ALA A 119 -7.62 14.70 1.32
CA ALA A 119 -8.31 15.33 0.20
C ALA A 119 -8.69 14.24 -0.80
N PHE A 120 -9.99 14.07 -1.10
CA PHE A 120 -10.43 13.00 -1.99
C PHE A 120 -11.66 13.32 -2.86
N THR A 121 -12.11 14.57 -2.89
CA THR A 121 -13.11 15.05 -3.86
C THR A 121 -12.47 15.46 -5.19
N ALA A 122 -13.27 15.55 -6.26
CA ALA A 122 -12.77 15.96 -7.58
C ALA A 122 -12.20 17.38 -7.56
N GLU A 123 -12.84 18.28 -6.83
CA GLU A 123 -12.36 19.65 -6.71
C GLU A 123 -11.06 19.74 -5.89
N GLU A 124 -10.90 18.92 -4.86
CA GLU A 124 -9.66 18.86 -4.09
C GLU A 124 -8.50 18.31 -4.93
N LEU A 125 -8.75 17.24 -5.69
CA LEU A 125 -7.75 16.70 -6.61
C LEU A 125 -7.40 17.72 -7.70
N ALA A 126 -8.37 18.47 -8.23
CA ALA A 126 -8.12 19.51 -9.22
C ALA A 126 -7.32 20.69 -8.67
N LYS A 127 -7.50 21.01 -7.39
CA LYS A 127 -6.69 22.03 -6.70
C LYS A 127 -5.29 21.53 -6.38
N ALA A 128 -5.14 20.25 -6.07
CA ALA A 128 -3.86 19.66 -5.68
C ALA A 128 -2.97 19.28 -6.88
N VAL A 129 -3.57 18.69 -7.92
CA VAL A 129 -2.87 18.15 -9.10
C VAL A 129 -3.73 18.43 -10.35
N PRO A 130 -3.83 19.69 -10.80
CA PRO A 130 -4.68 20.05 -11.95
C PRO A 130 -4.31 19.30 -13.25
N GLU A 131 -3.05 18.89 -13.41
CA GLU A 131 -2.51 18.27 -14.62
C GLU A 131 -3.21 16.97 -15.01
N ILE A 132 -3.79 16.22 -14.05
CA ILE A 132 -4.53 14.99 -14.35
C ILE A 132 -5.81 15.26 -15.14
N PHE A 133 -6.41 16.45 -14.99
CA PHE A 133 -7.62 16.86 -15.71
C PHE A 133 -7.34 17.31 -17.15
N ASP A 134 -6.06 17.42 -17.53
CA ASP A 134 -5.64 17.58 -18.92
C ASP A 134 -5.34 16.24 -19.59
N ILE A 135 -5.24 15.17 -18.80
CA ILE A 135 -4.99 13.79 -19.28
C ILE A 135 -6.30 13.03 -19.45
N ALA A 136 -7.23 13.16 -18.49
CA ALA A 136 -8.47 12.39 -18.47
C ALA A 136 -9.61 13.12 -17.74
N ASN A 137 -10.84 12.71 -18.03
CA ASN A 137 -12.03 13.01 -17.25
C ASN A 137 -12.02 12.17 -15.95
N ILE A 138 -11.67 12.81 -14.84
CA ILE A 138 -11.46 12.14 -13.56
C ILE A 138 -12.77 11.96 -12.78
N THR A 139 -13.04 10.73 -12.36
CA THR A 139 -14.14 10.37 -11.45
C THR A 139 -13.56 9.84 -10.13
N PRO A 140 -13.41 10.65 -9.08
CA PRO A 140 -12.90 10.17 -7.81
C PRO A 140 -13.97 9.45 -7.02
N LYS A 141 -13.59 8.36 -6.36
CA LYS A 141 -14.47 7.60 -5.47
C LYS A 141 -13.69 7.12 -4.26
N LEU A 142 -14.06 7.61 -3.08
CA LEU A 142 -13.53 7.09 -1.82
C LEU A 142 -14.19 5.75 -1.51
N LEU A 143 -13.43 4.66 -1.50
CA LEU A 143 -13.93 3.32 -1.19
C LEU A 143 -13.86 3.04 0.31
N PHE A 144 -12.72 3.38 0.92
CA PHE A 144 -12.47 3.39 2.37
C PHE A 144 -11.17 4.15 2.64
N ASN A 145 -10.90 4.49 3.91
CA ASN A 145 -9.69 5.17 4.33
C ASN A 145 -9.00 4.37 5.44
N ILE A 146 -8.07 3.49 5.07
CA ILE A 146 -7.28 2.68 6.00
C ILE A 146 -5.79 2.86 5.74
N MET A 147 -4.99 2.62 6.78
CA MET A 147 -3.54 2.53 6.64
C MET A 147 -3.19 1.24 5.89
N SER A 148 -2.15 1.27 5.06
CA SER A 148 -1.73 0.08 4.29
C SER A 148 -1.33 -1.09 5.18
N GLU A 149 -0.83 -0.79 6.38
CA GLU A 149 -0.40 -1.70 7.43
C GLU A 149 -1.56 -2.55 7.97
N ASP A 150 -2.79 -2.04 7.87
CA ASP A 150 -4.02 -2.72 8.29
C ASP A 150 -4.79 -3.37 7.12
N MET A 151 -4.20 -3.38 5.92
CA MET A 151 -4.78 -3.99 4.72
C MET A 151 -4.92 -5.51 4.87
N LYS A 152 -6.02 -6.07 4.36
CA LYS A 152 -6.41 -7.48 4.50
C LYS A 152 -7.08 -8.00 3.22
N PRO A 153 -7.19 -9.33 3.03
CA PRO A 153 -7.84 -9.93 1.87
C PRO A 153 -9.27 -9.42 1.60
N GLU A 154 -10.06 -9.15 2.65
CA GLU A 154 -11.40 -8.56 2.50
C GLU A 154 -11.41 -7.25 1.70
N TYR A 155 -10.38 -6.42 1.86
CA TYR A 155 -10.25 -5.15 1.16
C TYR A 155 -9.82 -5.35 -0.28
N TRP A 156 -8.97 -6.34 -0.58
CA TRP A 156 -8.62 -6.69 -1.96
C TRP A 156 -9.87 -7.08 -2.76
N LYS A 157 -10.76 -7.88 -2.18
CA LYS A 157 -12.05 -8.24 -2.81
C LYS A 157 -12.87 -7.00 -3.13
N ARG A 158 -13.03 -6.08 -2.17
CA ARG A 158 -13.76 -4.82 -2.37
C ARG A 158 -13.14 -3.96 -3.48
N ILE A 159 -11.82 -3.85 -3.51
CA ILE A 159 -11.11 -3.09 -4.55
C ILE A 159 -11.31 -3.75 -5.93
N ALA A 160 -11.22 -5.08 -6.02
CA ALA A 160 -11.43 -5.82 -7.26
C ALA A 160 -12.85 -5.59 -7.83
N HIS A 161 -13.88 -5.75 -6.99
CA HIS A 161 -15.28 -5.51 -7.37
C HIS A 161 -15.52 -4.10 -7.87
N GLU A 162 -15.00 -3.09 -7.18
CA GLU A 162 -15.19 -1.70 -7.57
C GLU A 162 -14.37 -1.31 -8.81
N THR A 163 -13.20 -1.91 -8.98
CA THR A 163 -12.38 -1.73 -10.19
C THR A 163 -13.08 -2.32 -11.41
N ALA A 164 -13.56 -3.57 -11.32
CA ALA A 164 -14.31 -4.20 -12.41
C ALA A 164 -15.60 -3.43 -12.74
N LYS A 165 -16.33 -2.99 -11.72
CA LYS A 165 -17.52 -2.14 -11.91
C LYS A 165 -17.20 -0.86 -12.69
N ALA A 166 -16.12 -0.16 -12.33
CA ALA A 166 -15.71 1.05 -13.04
C ALA A 166 -15.34 0.77 -14.50
N LEU A 167 -14.49 -0.24 -14.74
CA LEU A 167 -14.05 -0.61 -16.09
C LEU A 167 -15.21 -1.05 -17.00
N ASN A 168 -16.14 -1.84 -16.46
CA ASN A 168 -17.32 -2.34 -17.18
C ASN A 168 -18.40 -1.25 -17.35
N SER A 169 -18.34 -0.16 -16.58
CA SER A 169 -19.22 1.02 -16.74
C SER A 169 -18.73 2.00 -17.81
N GLY A 170 -17.67 1.64 -18.55
CA GLY A 170 -17.15 2.43 -19.67
C GLY A 170 -15.93 3.29 -19.35
N GLU A 171 -15.35 3.20 -18.15
CA GLU A 171 -14.10 3.91 -17.83
C GLU A 171 -12.94 3.31 -18.65
N ASP A 172 -12.04 4.15 -19.15
CA ASP A 172 -10.88 3.77 -19.96
C ASP A 172 -9.74 3.19 -19.11
N GLY A 173 -9.75 3.45 -17.81
CA GLY A 173 -8.81 2.87 -16.86
C GLY A 173 -9.14 3.24 -15.42
N VAL A 174 -8.46 2.60 -14.49
CA VAL A 174 -8.64 2.86 -13.05
C VAL A 174 -7.30 3.18 -12.42
N VAL A 175 -7.25 4.24 -11.63
CA VAL A 175 -6.14 4.55 -10.72
C VAL A 175 -6.57 4.21 -9.31
N ILE A 176 -5.71 3.53 -8.55
CA ILE A 176 -5.98 3.12 -7.17
C ILE A 176 -4.98 3.83 -6.26
N ALA A 177 -5.45 4.84 -5.54
CA ALA A 177 -4.69 5.52 -4.51
C ALA A 177 -4.59 4.61 -3.28
N HIS A 178 -3.37 4.16 -2.99
CA HIS A 178 -3.08 3.14 -2.00
C HIS A 178 -1.87 3.51 -1.12
N GLY A 179 -1.90 3.08 0.15
CA GLY A 179 -0.75 3.21 1.05
C GLY A 179 0.42 2.34 0.59
N THR A 180 1.65 2.78 0.87
CA THR A 180 2.82 2.19 0.19
C THR A 180 3.29 0.86 0.76
N ASP A 181 3.02 0.54 2.02
CA ASP A 181 3.64 -0.61 2.69
C ASP A 181 3.19 -1.97 2.12
N THR A 182 1.90 -2.09 1.80
CA THR A 182 1.30 -3.33 1.29
C THR A 182 0.87 -3.24 -0.17
N MET A 183 1.23 -2.16 -0.88
CA MET A 183 0.81 -1.94 -2.27
C MET A 183 1.19 -3.08 -3.21
N GLY A 184 2.36 -3.70 -3.03
CA GLY A 184 2.78 -4.87 -3.82
C GLY A 184 1.92 -6.12 -3.58
N TYR A 185 1.41 -6.31 -2.36
CA TYR A 185 0.48 -7.40 -2.04
C TYR A 185 -0.87 -7.17 -2.74
N THR A 186 -1.42 -5.95 -2.63
CA THR A 186 -2.67 -5.59 -3.28
C THR A 186 -2.55 -5.68 -4.81
N ALA A 187 -1.43 -5.23 -5.39
CA ALA A 187 -1.19 -5.34 -6.83
C ALA A 187 -1.20 -6.79 -7.30
N ALA A 188 -0.55 -7.71 -6.56
CA ALA A 188 -0.61 -9.14 -6.83
C ALA A 188 -2.04 -9.70 -6.69
N ALA A 189 -2.78 -9.30 -5.65
CA ALA A 189 -4.14 -9.79 -5.42
C ALA A 189 -5.09 -9.43 -6.56
N LEU A 190 -5.08 -8.16 -6.97
CA LEU A 190 -5.88 -7.68 -8.09
C LEU A 190 -5.47 -8.34 -9.41
N SER A 191 -4.18 -8.66 -9.59
CA SER A 191 -3.68 -9.35 -10.78
C SER A 191 -4.27 -10.75 -10.94
N PHE A 192 -4.57 -11.45 -9.83
CA PHE A 192 -5.21 -12.77 -9.86
C PHE A 192 -6.74 -12.68 -9.85
N MET A 193 -7.31 -11.76 -9.07
CA MET A 193 -8.76 -11.60 -8.92
C MET A 193 -9.43 -11.00 -10.16
N LEU A 194 -8.74 -10.15 -10.94
CA LEU A 194 -9.32 -9.51 -12.13
C LEU A 194 -9.00 -10.32 -13.39
N LYS A 195 -9.94 -11.20 -13.74
CA LYS A 195 -9.87 -12.07 -14.92
C LYS A 195 -10.29 -11.29 -16.17
N ASN A 196 -9.77 -11.72 -17.32
CA ASN A 196 -10.07 -11.11 -18.62
C ASN A 196 -9.86 -9.59 -18.66
N LEU A 197 -8.89 -9.08 -17.89
CA LEU A 197 -8.62 -7.65 -17.83
C LEU A 197 -8.31 -7.09 -19.22
N THR A 198 -9.11 -6.11 -19.66
CA THR A 198 -9.08 -5.49 -20.99
C THR A 198 -8.53 -4.07 -21.00
N LYS A 199 -8.38 -3.46 -19.81
CA LYS A 199 -8.02 -2.05 -19.63
C LYS A 199 -6.99 -1.87 -18.48
N PRO A 200 -6.23 -0.77 -18.45
CA PRO A 200 -5.18 -0.56 -17.47
C PRO A 200 -5.69 -0.29 -16.05
N ILE A 201 -4.96 -0.81 -15.07
CA ILE A 201 -5.14 -0.47 -13.65
C ILE A 201 -3.80 -0.01 -13.09
N ALA A 202 -3.75 1.20 -12.53
CA ALA A 202 -2.52 1.78 -11.96
C ALA A 202 -2.68 2.03 -10.45
N LEU A 203 -2.05 1.19 -9.63
CA LEU A 203 -1.86 1.49 -8.21
C LEU A 203 -0.79 2.57 -8.05
N VAL A 204 -1.05 3.52 -7.15
CA VAL A 204 -0.21 4.69 -6.94
C VAL A 204 -0.26 5.13 -5.48
N GLY A 205 0.83 5.71 -4.98
CA GLY A 205 0.91 6.29 -3.63
C GLY A 205 1.99 7.37 -3.56
N SER A 206 2.41 7.72 -2.34
CA SER A 206 3.53 8.64 -2.11
C SER A 206 4.38 8.19 -0.93
N GLN A 207 5.70 8.36 -1.04
CA GLN A 207 6.66 8.12 0.05
C GLN A 207 6.86 9.34 0.95
N ARG A 208 6.55 10.52 0.42
CA ARG A 208 6.52 11.78 1.14
C ARG A 208 5.07 12.20 1.24
N SER A 209 4.63 12.48 2.46
CA SER A 209 3.28 12.94 2.72
C SER A 209 2.93 14.12 1.80
N SER A 210 1.75 14.07 1.17
CA SER A 210 1.31 15.02 0.12
C SER A 210 1.15 16.45 0.59
N ASP A 211 1.08 16.64 1.90
CA ASP A 211 1.01 17.93 2.56
C ASP A 211 2.33 18.72 2.46
N ARG A 212 3.44 18.04 2.12
CA ARG A 212 4.76 18.66 1.97
C ARG A 212 5.02 19.11 0.54
N PRO A 213 5.63 20.30 0.33
CA PRO A 213 5.98 20.78 -1.01
C PRO A 213 6.92 19.86 -1.81
N SER A 214 7.70 19.02 -1.12
CA SER A 214 8.59 18.02 -1.74
C SER A 214 7.94 16.65 -1.89
N SER A 215 6.60 16.57 -1.85
CA SER A 215 5.90 15.30 -2.04
C SER A 215 6.09 14.75 -3.44
N ASP A 216 6.21 13.43 -3.54
CA ASP A 216 6.18 12.67 -4.79
C ASP A 216 4.75 12.38 -5.29
N ALA A 217 3.73 12.75 -4.51
CA ALA A 217 2.34 12.44 -4.79
C ALA A 217 1.85 12.98 -6.14
N ALA A 218 2.13 14.25 -6.44
CA ALA A 218 1.67 14.89 -7.67
C ALA A 218 2.22 14.18 -8.91
N MET A 219 3.55 14.01 -8.99
CA MET A 219 4.18 13.33 -10.12
C MET A 219 3.72 11.87 -10.25
N ASN A 220 3.65 11.13 -9.14
CA ASN A 220 3.18 9.74 -9.17
C ASN A 220 1.74 9.66 -9.71
N LEU A 221 0.85 10.54 -9.27
CA LEU A 221 -0.54 10.57 -9.72
C LEU A 221 -0.68 10.96 -11.19
N ILE A 222 0.11 11.93 -11.66
CA ILE A 222 0.16 12.31 -13.08
C ILE A 222 0.59 11.10 -13.93
N CYS A 223 1.71 10.47 -13.59
CA CYS A 223 2.23 9.31 -14.31
C CYS A 223 1.27 8.11 -14.25
N ALA A 224 0.63 7.86 -13.10
CA ALA A 224 -0.37 6.80 -12.95
C ALA A 224 -1.59 7.05 -13.84
N THR A 225 -2.07 8.30 -13.91
CA THR A 225 -3.18 8.69 -14.79
C THR A 225 -2.82 8.49 -16.26
N ARG A 226 -1.58 8.80 -16.67
CA ARG A 226 -1.09 8.50 -18.02
C ARG A 226 -1.05 7.01 -18.33
N MET A 227 -0.66 6.18 -17.36
CA MET A 227 -0.70 4.73 -17.53
C MET A 227 -2.12 4.17 -17.53
N ALA A 228 -3.04 4.77 -16.80
CA ALA A 228 -4.46 4.38 -16.80
C ALA A 228 -5.12 4.53 -18.18
N VAL A 229 -4.61 5.45 -19.02
CA VAL A 229 -5.10 5.67 -20.39
C VAL A 229 -4.20 5.03 -21.47
N SER A 230 -3.20 4.23 -21.07
CA SER A 230 -2.28 3.56 -21.99
C SER A 230 -2.90 2.32 -22.64
N ASP A 231 -2.12 1.66 -23.50
CA ASP A 231 -2.46 0.36 -24.11
C ASP A 231 -2.20 -0.85 -23.19
N VAL A 232 -1.74 -0.65 -21.94
CA VAL A 232 -1.35 -1.75 -21.04
C VAL A 232 -2.53 -2.27 -20.23
N ALA A 233 -3.17 -3.36 -20.65
CA ALA A 233 -4.29 -4.01 -19.96
C ALA A 233 -3.84 -4.94 -18.81
N GLU A 234 -3.02 -4.41 -17.89
CA GLU A 234 -2.52 -5.14 -16.72
C GLU A 234 -2.71 -4.31 -15.45
N VAL A 235 -2.63 -4.98 -14.29
CA VAL A 235 -2.47 -4.31 -13.01
C VAL A 235 -1.00 -3.89 -12.85
N MET A 236 -0.80 -2.61 -12.59
CA MET A 236 0.52 -2.00 -12.48
C MET A 236 0.67 -1.24 -11.16
N VAL A 237 1.90 -1.13 -10.67
CA VAL A 237 2.29 -0.12 -9.68
C VAL A 237 3.07 0.97 -10.40
N VAL A 238 2.66 2.23 -10.26
CA VAL A 238 3.30 3.38 -10.91
C VAL A 238 3.85 4.32 -9.86
N MET A 239 5.17 4.34 -9.71
CA MET A 239 5.89 5.11 -8.70
C MET A 239 7.20 5.65 -9.29
N HIS A 240 7.85 6.62 -8.64
CA HIS A 240 9.15 7.15 -9.06
C HIS A 240 10.18 6.05 -9.40
N GLY A 241 10.90 6.22 -10.51
CA GLY A 241 11.98 5.32 -10.91
C GLY A 241 13.33 5.63 -10.26
N GLU A 242 13.51 6.87 -9.81
CA GLU A 242 14.71 7.39 -9.16
C GLU A 242 14.36 8.46 -8.11
N THR A 243 15.37 8.99 -7.41
CA THR A 243 15.15 9.96 -6.34
C THR A 243 14.64 11.31 -6.82
N SER A 244 14.92 11.63 -8.08
CA SER A 244 14.60 12.92 -8.69
C SER A 244 13.22 12.87 -9.33
N ASP A 245 12.62 14.05 -9.45
CA ASP A 245 11.36 14.29 -10.15
C ASP A 245 11.59 14.23 -11.68
N THR A 246 11.91 13.06 -12.21
CA THR A 246 12.25 12.84 -13.64
C THR A 246 11.26 11.92 -14.35
N TYR A 247 11.11 10.68 -13.88
CA TYR A 247 10.18 9.70 -14.42
C TYR A 247 9.70 8.73 -13.35
N CYS A 248 8.53 8.17 -13.59
CA CYS A 248 8.01 7.01 -12.88
C CYS A 248 8.29 5.72 -13.66
N LEU A 249 8.33 4.60 -12.95
CA LEU A 249 8.31 3.26 -13.53
C LEU A 249 6.92 2.67 -13.37
N ALA A 250 6.42 2.04 -14.43
CA ALA A 250 5.24 1.19 -14.40
C ALA A 250 5.69 -0.27 -14.21
N HIS A 251 5.49 -0.81 -13.01
CA HIS A 251 5.86 -2.18 -12.66
C HIS A 251 4.65 -3.11 -12.83
N ARG A 252 4.86 -4.30 -13.43
CA ARG A 252 3.84 -5.36 -13.42
C ARG A 252 3.50 -5.76 -11.99
N GLY A 253 2.21 -5.82 -11.65
CA GLY A 253 1.72 -5.92 -10.26
C GLY A 253 2.17 -7.17 -9.49
N THR A 254 2.51 -8.26 -10.18
CA THR A 254 2.97 -9.54 -9.59
C THR A 254 4.50 -9.65 -9.45
N LYS A 255 5.24 -8.65 -9.92
CA LYS A 255 6.71 -8.61 -9.90
C LYS A 255 7.25 -7.40 -9.16
N VAL A 256 6.41 -6.67 -8.42
CA VAL A 256 6.79 -5.43 -7.75
C VAL A 256 6.97 -5.62 -6.24
N ARG A 257 8.05 -5.07 -5.70
CA ARG A 257 8.33 -5.07 -4.25
C ARG A 257 8.80 -3.69 -3.77
N LYS A 258 8.37 -3.30 -2.58
CA LYS A 258 8.91 -2.14 -1.85
C LYS A 258 10.27 -2.51 -1.25
N MET A 259 11.36 -2.06 -1.89
CA MET A 259 12.74 -2.43 -1.54
C MET A 259 13.43 -1.45 -0.59
N HIS A 260 12.85 -0.26 -0.38
CA HIS A 260 13.36 0.73 0.56
C HIS A 260 12.27 1.24 1.51
N THR A 261 12.64 1.55 2.73
CA THR A 261 11.71 2.01 3.77
C THR A 261 11.19 3.44 3.58
N SER A 262 11.72 4.21 2.62
CA SER A 262 11.46 5.67 2.58
C SER A 262 11.86 6.42 1.31
N ARG A 263 12.71 5.89 0.43
CA ARG A 263 13.07 6.59 -0.82
C ARG A 263 11.90 6.56 -1.80
N ARG A 264 11.77 7.59 -2.65
CA ARG A 264 10.74 7.67 -3.70
C ARG A 264 10.82 6.50 -4.67
N ASP A 265 12.04 6.09 -5.00
CA ASP A 265 12.40 4.97 -5.89
C ASP A 265 12.43 3.61 -5.20
N THR A 266 11.51 3.43 -4.24
CA THR A 266 11.46 2.23 -3.39
C THR A 266 10.91 1.01 -4.13
N PHE A 267 9.95 1.19 -5.03
CA PHE A 267 9.34 0.08 -5.74
C PHE A 267 10.26 -0.38 -6.87
N ARG A 268 10.54 -1.68 -6.92
CA ARG A 268 11.40 -2.31 -7.92
C ARG A 268 10.70 -3.52 -8.53
N SER A 269 10.96 -3.75 -9.81
CA SER A 269 10.59 -4.99 -10.48
C SER A 269 11.63 -6.06 -10.14
N ILE A 270 11.18 -7.16 -9.55
CA ILE A 270 12.03 -8.27 -9.11
C ILE A 270 11.88 -9.43 -10.09
N ASN A 271 13.00 -9.97 -10.56
CA ASN A 271 13.08 -11.07 -11.54
C ASN A 271 12.47 -10.78 -12.92
N ASP A 272 12.07 -9.54 -13.18
CA ASP A 272 11.56 -9.09 -14.47
C ASP A 272 11.84 -7.58 -14.65
N VAL A 273 11.65 -7.06 -15.85
CA VAL A 273 11.81 -5.63 -16.14
C VAL A 273 10.49 -4.88 -15.94
N PRO A 274 10.53 -3.59 -15.56
CA PRO A 274 9.34 -2.74 -15.58
C PRO A 274 8.71 -2.72 -16.99
N ILE A 275 7.42 -2.43 -17.08
CA ILE A 275 6.69 -2.33 -18.35
C ILE A 275 7.15 -1.09 -19.12
N ALA A 276 7.23 0.06 -18.44
CA ALA A 276 7.57 1.32 -19.07
C ALA A 276 8.21 2.32 -18.09
N LYS A 277 8.95 3.28 -18.63
CA LYS A 277 9.24 4.57 -18.00
C LYS A 277 8.19 5.58 -18.46
N VAL A 278 7.74 6.42 -17.54
CA VAL A 278 6.65 7.38 -17.75
C VAL A 278 7.08 8.73 -17.23
N TRP A 279 7.10 9.73 -18.09
CA TRP A 279 7.45 11.10 -17.73
C TRP A 279 6.16 11.92 -17.50
N PRO A 280 6.14 12.85 -16.54
CA PRO A 280 4.97 13.66 -16.25
C PRO A 280 4.52 14.50 -17.47
N GLU A 281 5.46 14.89 -18.36
CA GLU A 281 5.17 15.65 -19.58
C GLU A 281 4.45 14.83 -20.67
N GLY A 282 4.42 13.49 -20.55
CA GLY A 282 3.65 12.63 -21.46
C GLY A 282 4.45 11.60 -22.26
N LYS A 283 5.78 11.63 -22.22
CA LYS A 283 6.59 10.58 -22.84
C LYS A 283 6.36 9.25 -22.11
N ILE A 284 6.14 8.17 -22.87
CA ILE A 284 6.14 6.78 -22.38
C ILE A 284 7.18 6.01 -23.17
N GLU A 285 8.11 5.37 -22.48
CA GLU A 285 9.14 4.50 -23.07
C GLU A 285 8.91 3.08 -22.56
N TYR A 286 8.33 2.23 -23.41
CA TYR A 286 8.14 0.81 -23.11
C TYR A 286 9.50 0.10 -23.08
N LEU A 287 9.75 -0.64 -21.99
CA LEU A 287 11.00 -1.41 -21.79
C LEU A 287 10.84 -2.88 -22.20
N ARG A 288 9.64 -3.24 -22.64
CA ARG A 288 9.23 -4.57 -23.09
C ARG A 288 8.01 -4.48 -23.99
N ASP A 289 7.80 -5.51 -24.81
CA ASP A 289 6.69 -5.58 -25.77
C ASP A 289 5.65 -6.68 -25.43
N ASP A 290 5.96 -7.56 -24.48
CA ASP A 290 5.17 -8.73 -24.07
C ASP A 290 4.21 -8.41 -22.90
N TYR A 291 3.51 -7.27 -22.99
CA TYR A 291 2.42 -6.91 -22.09
C TYR A 291 1.05 -7.17 -22.73
N ARG A 292 0.03 -7.38 -21.92
CA ARG A 292 -1.34 -7.50 -22.41
C ARG A 292 -1.81 -6.16 -22.97
N LYS A 293 -2.24 -6.15 -24.22
CA LYS A 293 -2.78 -4.95 -24.89
C LYS A 293 -4.23 -4.69 -24.54
N ARG A 294 -4.65 -3.43 -24.67
CA ARG A 294 -6.06 -3.05 -24.54
C ARG A 294 -6.91 -3.86 -25.51
N SER A 295 -8.08 -4.26 -25.05
CA SER A 295 -9.03 -5.04 -25.82
C SER A 295 -10.46 -4.70 -25.40
N GLU A 296 -11.43 -5.29 -26.09
CA GLU A 296 -12.84 -5.22 -25.72
C GLU A 296 -13.24 -6.44 -24.90
N GLY A 297 -14.25 -6.29 -24.05
CA GLY A 297 -14.76 -7.35 -23.20
C GLY A 297 -14.94 -6.91 -21.75
N GLU A 298 -15.68 -7.73 -21.00
CA GLU A 298 -15.96 -7.48 -19.60
C GLU A 298 -14.87 -8.06 -18.70
N VAL A 299 -14.54 -7.31 -17.65
CA VAL A 299 -13.65 -7.76 -16.59
C VAL A 299 -14.47 -8.58 -15.59
N GLU A 300 -14.00 -9.78 -15.31
CA GLU A 300 -14.61 -10.70 -14.36
C GLU A 300 -13.84 -10.69 -13.03
N VAL A 301 -14.56 -10.77 -11.92
CA VAL A 301 -13.96 -10.79 -10.57
C VAL A 301 -14.02 -12.22 -10.03
N ASP A 302 -12.85 -12.77 -9.70
CA ASP A 302 -12.67 -14.04 -9.02
C ASP A 302 -12.08 -13.81 -7.62
N ASP A 303 -12.96 -13.53 -6.67
CA ASP A 303 -12.62 -13.06 -5.32
C ASP A 303 -12.46 -14.19 -4.28
N ARG A 304 -12.48 -15.46 -4.73
CA ARG A 304 -12.23 -16.62 -3.87
C ARG A 304 -10.83 -16.53 -3.28
N PHE A 305 -10.75 -16.66 -1.95
CA PHE A 305 -9.49 -16.54 -1.22
C PHE A 305 -9.61 -17.26 0.13
N GLU A 306 -8.68 -18.17 0.40
CA GLU A 306 -8.47 -18.78 1.72
C GLU A 306 -7.50 -17.92 2.53
N GLU A 307 -7.98 -17.42 3.67
CA GLU A 307 -7.22 -16.50 4.53
C GLU A 307 -6.27 -17.23 5.48
N ARG A 308 -6.48 -18.54 5.70
CA ARG A 308 -5.62 -19.40 6.52
C ARG A 308 -4.36 -19.82 5.77
N VAL A 309 -3.61 -18.83 5.30
CA VAL A 309 -2.30 -18.98 4.66
C VAL A 309 -1.25 -18.18 5.44
N ALA A 310 -0.05 -18.74 5.59
CA ALA A 310 1.06 -18.08 6.28
C ALA A 310 2.29 -17.91 5.39
N ILE A 311 3.12 -16.91 5.70
CA ILE A 311 4.52 -16.84 5.26
C ILE A 311 5.39 -17.21 6.45
N LEU A 312 6.28 -18.19 6.28
CA LEU A 312 7.27 -18.58 7.28
C LEU A 312 8.67 -18.35 6.71
N LYS A 313 9.37 -17.35 7.26
CA LYS A 313 10.76 -17.09 6.93
C LYS A 313 11.68 -18.07 7.63
N ILE A 314 12.53 -18.71 6.84
CA ILE A 314 13.53 -19.65 7.33
C ILE A 314 14.79 -18.88 7.74
N TYR A 315 15.33 -19.24 8.91
CA TYR A 315 16.56 -18.66 9.44
C TYR A 315 17.36 -19.72 10.24
N PRO A 316 18.66 -19.52 10.47
CA PRO A 316 19.45 -20.44 11.28
C PRO A 316 18.87 -20.59 12.69
N GLY A 317 18.48 -21.83 13.06
CA GLY A 317 17.86 -22.12 14.36
C GLY A 317 16.34 -22.01 14.40
N VAL A 318 15.66 -21.83 13.27
CA VAL A 318 14.20 -22.00 13.20
C VAL A 318 13.84 -23.44 13.59
N THR A 319 12.88 -23.61 14.48
CA THR A 319 12.42 -24.92 14.93
C THR A 319 11.22 -25.39 14.12
N SER A 320 11.04 -26.71 13.99
CA SER A 320 9.85 -27.29 13.35
C SER A 320 8.55 -26.93 14.06
N GLU A 321 8.63 -26.61 15.36
CA GLU A 321 7.48 -26.24 16.21
C GLU A 321 6.68 -25.07 15.64
N LEU A 322 7.33 -24.11 14.98
CA LEU A 322 6.62 -22.98 14.35
C LEU A 322 5.75 -23.44 13.17
N LEU A 323 6.26 -24.38 12.37
CA LEU A 323 5.50 -24.95 11.26
C LEU A 323 4.38 -25.85 11.78
N GLU A 324 4.68 -26.69 12.77
CA GLU A 324 3.71 -27.57 13.41
C GLU A 324 2.58 -26.76 14.06
N PHE A 325 2.91 -25.66 14.75
CA PHE A 325 1.90 -24.75 15.29
C PHE A 325 0.94 -24.23 14.21
N LEU A 326 1.45 -23.86 13.02
CA LEU A 326 0.58 -23.42 11.92
C LEU A 326 -0.35 -24.54 11.46
N VAL A 327 0.17 -25.76 11.32
CA VAL A 327 -0.61 -26.95 10.96
C VAL A 327 -1.69 -27.22 12.02
N ASP A 328 -1.32 -27.23 13.29
CA ASP A 328 -2.23 -27.46 14.43
C ASP A 328 -3.31 -26.38 14.56
N LYS A 329 -3.00 -25.14 14.14
CA LYS A 329 -3.97 -24.03 14.05
C LYS A 329 -4.86 -24.06 12.81
N GLY A 330 -4.73 -25.10 11.99
CA GLY A 330 -5.58 -25.35 10.83
C GLY A 330 -5.25 -24.47 9.62
N TYR A 331 -4.00 -24.02 9.49
CA TYR A 331 -3.56 -23.35 8.26
C TYR A 331 -3.64 -24.31 7.07
N LYS A 332 -4.14 -23.82 5.94
CA LYS A 332 -4.36 -24.58 4.70
C LYS A 332 -3.17 -24.48 3.74
N GLY A 333 -2.41 -23.41 3.85
CA GLY A 333 -1.22 -23.19 3.04
C GLY A 333 -0.10 -22.48 3.80
N ILE A 334 1.14 -22.83 3.49
CA ILE A 334 2.32 -22.18 4.05
C ILE A 334 3.30 -21.90 2.91
N VAL A 335 3.66 -20.63 2.73
CA VAL A 335 4.77 -20.20 1.87
C VAL A 335 6.03 -20.10 2.72
N LEU A 336 7.02 -20.91 2.39
CA LEU A 336 8.33 -20.86 3.00
C LEU A 336 9.20 -19.83 2.26
N GLU A 337 9.69 -18.83 2.97
CA GLU A 337 10.80 -17.98 2.51
C GLU A 337 12.11 -18.72 2.84
N GLY A 338 12.47 -19.66 1.98
CA GLY A 338 13.65 -20.51 2.14
C GLY A 338 14.97 -19.80 1.85
N THR A 339 16.07 -20.50 2.09
CA THR A 339 17.43 -19.97 1.83
C THR A 339 17.91 -20.31 0.41
N GLY A 340 18.69 -19.42 -0.22
CA GLY A 340 19.37 -19.69 -1.49
C GLY A 340 18.42 -20.14 -2.61
N LEU A 341 18.65 -21.33 -3.18
CA LEU A 341 17.79 -21.94 -4.22
C LEU A 341 16.46 -22.52 -3.69
N GLY A 342 16.09 -22.25 -2.44
CA GLY A 342 14.89 -22.77 -1.79
C GLY A 342 15.19 -23.92 -0.83
N HIS A 343 15.90 -23.65 0.27
CA HIS A 343 16.23 -24.68 1.25
C HIS A 343 15.68 -24.36 2.64
N THR A 344 15.37 -25.42 3.37
CA THR A 344 15.15 -25.40 4.82
C THR A 344 16.27 -26.20 5.50
N PRO A 345 16.47 -25.99 6.81
CA PRO A 345 17.14 -26.97 7.66
C PRO A 345 16.56 -28.38 7.47
N ASN A 346 17.42 -29.40 7.49
CA ASN A 346 17.05 -30.79 7.19
C ASN A 346 16.13 -31.43 8.25
N ASP A 347 16.16 -30.90 9.47
CA ASP A 347 15.34 -31.27 10.62
C ASP A 347 13.89 -30.75 10.51
N MET A 348 13.63 -29.74 9.68
CA MET A 348 12.26 -29.30 9.35
C MET A 348 11.54 -30.25 8.39
N ILE A 349 12.29 -31.03 7.58
CA ILE A 349 11.71 -31.85 6.51
C ILE A 349 10.64 -32.84 7.03
N PRO A 350 10.84 -33.56 8.15
CA PRO A 350 9.79 -34.43 8.70
C PRO A 350 8.49 -33.68 9.07
N ALA A 351 8.59 -32.44 9.56
CA ALA A 351 7.41 -31.65 9.88
C ALA A 351 6.69 -31.14 8.61
N ILE A 352 7.47 -30.79 7.58
CA ILE A 352 6.94 -30.45 6.25
C ILE A 352 6.22 -31.64 5.62
N GLU A 353 6.81 -32.83 5.67
CA GLU A 353 6.21 -34.07 5.16
C GLU A 353 4.87 -34.35 5.86
N ARG A 354 4.83 -34.26 7.19
CA ARG A 354 3.57 -34.37 7.96
C ARG A 354 2.53 -33.31 7.59
N ALA A 355 2.95 -32.07 7.34
CA ALA A 355 2.04 -31.00 6.94
C ALA A 355 1.37 -31.32 5.60
N VAL A 356 2.16 -31.78 4.62
CA VAL A 356 1.67 -32.20 3.31
C VAL A 356 0.74 -33.42 3.42
N GLU A 357 1.10 -34.42 4.24
CA GLU A 357 0.24 -35.58 4.53
C GLU A 357 -1.11 -35.19 5.15
N ASN A 358 -1.14 -34.09 5.91
CA ASN A 358 -2.35 -33.50 6.49
C ASN A 358 -3.11 -32.56 5.52
N GLY A 359 -2.75 -32.54 4.24
CA GLY A 359 -3.41 -31.73 3.21
C GLY A 359 -3.05 -30.25 3.23
N VAL A 360 -1.95 -29.86 3.88
CA VAL A 360 -1.46 -28.46 3.88
C VAL A 360 -0.57 -28.22 2.68
N ALA A 361 -0.90 -27.21 1.87
CA ALA A 361 -0.09 -26.84 0.72
C ALA A 361 1.19 -26.12 1.15
N ILE A 362 2.35 -26.72 0.90
CA ILE A 362 3.66 -26.13 1.23
C ILE A 362 4.34 -25.63 -0.05
N CYS A 363 4.52 -24.31 -0.13
CA CYS A 363 5.17 -23.64 -1.25
C CYS A 363 6.57 -23.15 -0.85
N MET A 364 7.52 -23.18 -1.78
CA MET A 364 8.89 -22.72 -1.54
C MET A 364 9.22 -21.50 -2.40
N THR A 365 9.65 -20.44 -1.74
CA THR A 365 10.25 -19.23 -2.32
C THR A 365 11.62 -18.98 -1.68
N SER A 366 12.27 -17.87 -2.00
CA SER A 366 13.61 -17.56 -1.47
C SER A 366 13.68 -16.19 -0.81
N GLN A 367 14.35 -16.13 0.34
CA GLN A 367 14.70 -14.89 1.03
C GLN A 367 15.62 -13.97 0.20
N CYS A 368 16.25 -14.49 -0.86
CA CYS A 368 17.13 -13.71 -1.73
C CYS A 368 16.38 -12.72 -2.62
N LEU A 369 15.05 -12.87 -2.73
CA LEU A 369 14.12 -12.10 -3.58
C LEU A 369 14.41 -12.28 -5.08
N TYR A 370 15.61 -11.90 -5.51
CA TYR A 370 16.09 -12.13 -6.87
C TYR A 370 16.59 -13.57 -7.02
N GLY A 371 16.32 -14.14 -8.20
CA GLY A 371 16.68 -15.50 -8.57
C GLY A 371 15.49 -16.44 -8.61
N ARG A 372 15.76 -17.66 -9.06
CA ARG A 372 14.77 -18.74 -9.24
C ARG A 372 15.08 -19.86 -8.25
N VAL A 373 14.08 -20.33 -7.52
CA VAL A 373 14.22 -21.54 -6.71
C VAL A 373 14.41 -22.75 -7.62
N ASN A 374 15.30 -23.67 -7.23
CA ASN A 374 15.49 -24.92 -7.94
C ASN A 374 15.91 -26.01 -6.94
N LEU A 375 14.92 -26.83 -6.59
CA LEU A 375 15.09 -27.87 -5.59
C LEU A 375 15.80 -29.12 -6.13
N ASN A 376 16.14 -29.18 -7.42
CA ASN A 376 16.76 -30.37 -8.00
C ASN A 376 18.28 -30.44 -7.78
N VAL A 377 18.93 -29.29 -7.56
CA VAL A 377 20.40 -29.18 -7.54
C VAL A 377 21.01 -29.89 -6.31
N TYR A 378 20.53 -29.52 -5.11
CA TYR A 378 21.08 -29.99 -3.85
C TYR A 378 20.24 -31.13 -3.24
N SER A 379 20.88 -31.99 -2.45
CA SER A 379 20.22 -33.13 -1.77
C SER A 379 19.06 -32.69 -0.87
N THR A 380 19.23 -31.59 -0.13
CA THR A 380 18.17 -30.99 0.70
C THR A 380 16.94 -30.61 -0.14
N GLY A 381 17.13 -29.95 -1.27
CA GLY A 381 16.04 -29.60 -2.19
C GLY A 381 15.31 -30.83 -2.71
N ARG A 382 16.04 -31.88 -3.11
CA ARG A 382 15.41 -33.12 -3.61
C ARG A 382 14.58 -33.83 -2.55
N ARG A 383 14.99 -33.76 -1.28
CA ARG A 383 14.19 -34.27 -0.15
C ARG A 383 12.92 -33.44 0.07
N LEU A 384 12.99 -32.11 -0.06
CA LEU A 384 11.82 -31.23 0.01
C LEU A 384 10.82 -31.52 -1.13
N LEU A 385 11.30 -31.73 -2.36
CA LEU A 385 10.45 -32.15 -3.47
C LEU A 385 9.76 -33.48 -3.18
N LYS A 386 10.51 -34.46 -2.66
CA LYS A 386 9.94 -35.77 -2.28
C LYS A 386 8.89 -35.63 -1.17
N ALA A 387 9.09 -34.70 -0.24
CA ALA A 387 8.12 -34.37 0.81
C ALA A 387 6.90 -33.58 0.29
N GLY A 388 6.76 -33.37 -1.02
CA GLY A 388 5.60 -32.75 -1.65
C GLY A 388 5.62 -31.22 -1.72
N VAL A 389 6.76 -30.58 -1.41
CA VAL A 389 6.90 -29.11 -1.53
C VAL A 389 6.73 -28.66 -2.99
N ILE A 390 6.05 -27.52 -3.18
CA ILE A 390 5.82 -26.88 -4.48
C ILE A 390 6.88 -25.79 -4.70
N PRO A 391 7.81 -25.93 -5.66
CA PRO A 391 8.84 -24.93 -5.93
C PRO A 391 8.27 -23.77 -6.77
N CYS A 392 8.09 -22.58 -6.20
CA CYS A 392 7.43 -21.45 -6.87
C CYS A 392 8.33 -20.68 -7.85
N GLU A 393 9.23 -21.35 -8.55
CA GLU A 393 10.07 -20.77 -9.61
C GLU A 393 10.75 -19.44 -9.22
N ASP A 394 10.48 -18.34 -9.91
CA ASP A 394 11.03 -17.01 -9.63
C ASP A 394 9.97 -16.04 -9.05
N MET A 395 8.90 -16.59 -8.48
CA MET A 395 7.82 -15.83 -7.86
C MET A 395 8.31 -15.17 -6.56
N LEU A 396 7.89 -13.91 -6.35
CA LEU A 396 8.14 -13.21 -5.10
C LEU A 396 7.45 -13.92 -3.92
N PRO A 397 8.04 -13.96 -2.71
CA PRO A 397 7.41 -14.55 -1.53
C PRO A 397 6.00 -14.01 -1.22
N GLU A 398 5.84 -12.69 -1.25
CA GLU A 398 4.57 -12.00 -1.06
C GLU A 398 3.55 -12.32 -2.15
N THR A 399 4.00 -12.46 -3.40
CA THR A 399 3.13 -12.83 -4.53
C THR A 399 2.71 -14.29 -4.42
N ALA A 400 3.61 -15.18 -3.99
CA ALA A 400 3.30 -16.58 -3.73
C ALA A 400 2.31 -16.73 -2.57
N TYR A 401 2.40 -15.90 -1.54
CA TYR A 401 1.42 -15.86 -0.44
C TYR A 401 0.03 -15.48 -0.93
N VAL A 402 -0.06 -14.38 -1.68
CA VAL A 402 -1.34 -13.94 -2.25
C VAL A 402 -1.89 -14.97 -3.22
N LYS A 403 -1.04 -15.51 -4.10
CA LYS A 403 -1.44 -16.54 -5.06
C LYS A 403 -1.91 -17.81 -4.36
N LEU A 404 -1.23 -18.26 -3.31
CA LEU A 404 -1.60 -19.47 -2.58
C LEU A 404 -2.97 -19.32 -1.90
N GLY A 405 -3.24 -18.16 -1.27
CA GLY A 405 -4.57 -17.87 -0.73
C GLY A 405 -5.65 -17.86 -1.80
N TRP A 406 -5.38 -17.26 -2.96
CA TRP A 406 -6.30 -17.30 -4.10
C TRP A 406 -6.52 -18.74 -4.61
N VAL A 407 -5.46 -19.51 -4.85
CA VAL A 407 -5.52 -20.91 -5.33
C VAL A 407 -6.29 -21.81 -4.34
N LEU A 408 -6.02 -21.71 -3.04
CA LEU A 408 -6.73 -22.50 -2.03
C LEU A 408 -8.20 -22.09 -1.87
N GLY A 409 -8.57 -20.88 -2.29
CA GLY A 409 -9.97 -20.50 -2.44
C GLY A 409 -10.72 -21.27 -3.54
N HIS A 410 -10.00 -21.96 -4.44
CA HIS A 410 -10.56 -22.70 -5.57
C HIS A 410 -10.55 -24.22 -5.38
N THR A 411 -9.54 -24.73 -4.66
CA THR A 411 -9.31 -26.17 -4.53
C THR A 411 -8.49 -26.47 -3.28
N ASP A 412 -8.78 -27.62 -2.67
CA ASP A 412 -7.99 -28.23 -1.60
C ASP A 412 -7.20 -29.47 -2.07
N ASP A 413 -7.32 -29.86 -3.34
CA ASP A 413 -6.52 -30.93 -3.95
C ASP A 413 -5.09 -30.45 -4.22
N LEU A 414 -4.12 -31.01 -3.51
CA LEU A 414 -2.72 -30.58 -3.56
C LEU A 414 -2.07 -30.72 -4.96
N GLU A 415 -2.51 -31.67 -5.78
CA GLU A 415 -2.01 -31.77 -7.15
C GLU A 415 -2.53 -30.63 -8.02
N GLU A 416 -3.80 -30.25 -7.84
CA GLU A 416 -4.37 -29.09 -8.50
C GLU A 416 -3.78 -27.77 -7.96
N VAL A 417 -3.53 -27.66 -6.64
CA VAL A 417 -2.81 -26.53 -6.05
C VAL A 417 -1.43 -26.40 -6.69
N ARG A 418 -0.67 -27.50 -6.82
CA ARG A 418 0.62 -27.52 -7.50
C ARG A 418 0.49 -27.02 -8.94
N ARG A 419 -0.49 -27.53 -9.70
CA ARG A 419 -0.73 -27.10 -11.09
C ARG A 419 -1.03 -25.61 -11.17
N MET A 420 -1.94 -25.09 -10.34
CA MET A 420 -2.33 -23.69 -10.34
C MET A 420 -1.20 -22.76 -9.86
N MET A 421 -0.45 -23.16 -8.83
CA MET A 421 0.71 -22.40 -8.35
C MET A 421 1.81 -22.27 -9.41
N LEU A 422 2.01 -23.30 -10.24
CA LEU A 422 3.01 -23.30 -11.32
C LEU A 422 2.47 -22.78 -12.67
N THR A 423 1.16 -22.55 -12.79
CA THR A 423 0.56 -21.91 -13.97
C THR A 423 0.76 -20.40 -13.90
N ASN A 424 1.31 -19.79 -14.94
CA ASN A 424 1.47 -18.34 -15.03
C ASN A 424 0.13 -17.66 -15.41
N TYR A 425 -0.46 -16.88 -14.51
CA TYR A 425 -1.74 -16.19 -14.74
C TYR A 425 -1.58 -14.71 -15.09
N ALA A 426 -0.59 -14.04 -14.50
CA ALA A 426 -0.44 -12.59 -14.56
C ALA A 426 1.04 -12.16 -14.54
N GLY A 427 1.94 -12.99 -15.07
CA GLY A 427 3.37 -12.70 -15.19
C GLY A 427 4.17 -12.89 -13.90
N GLU A 428 3.61 -13.60 -12.92
CA GLU A 428 4.27 -13.91 -11.64
C GLU A 428 5.39 -14.94 -11.78
N ILE A 429 5.40 -15.74 -12.87
CA ILE A 429 6.47 -16.67 -13.23
C ILE A 429 7.04 -16.27 -14.59
N THR A 430 8.37 -16.16 -14.68
CA THR A 430 9.05 -15.92 -15.97
C THR A 430 9.43 -17.24 -16.64
N PRO A 431 9.63 -17.28 -17.97
CA PRO A 431 10.16 -18.46 -18.64
C PRO A 431 11.66 -18.68 -18.33
N TYR A 432 12.42 -17.60 -18.14
CA TYR A 432 13.84 -17.62 -17.79
C TYR A 432 14.22 -16.27 -17.14
N THR A 433 15.29 -16.27 -16.35
CA THR A 433 15.82 -15.04 -15.74
C THR A 433 16.70 -14.29 -16.73
N ARG A 434 16.37 -13.04 -17.04
CA ARG A 434 17.20 -12.18 -17.89
C ARG A 434 18.39 -11.62 -17.09
N PHE A 435 19.44 -11.20 -17.80
CA PHE A 435 20.62 -10.61 -17.16
C PHE A 435 20.34 -9.23 -16.53
N ASP A 436 19.44 -8.47 -17.14
CA ASP A 436 19.11 -7.08 -16.78
C ASP A 436 18.06 -6.96 -15.67
N THR A 437 17.80 -8.01 -14.90
CA THR A 437 16.75 -8.01 -13.85
C THR A 437 17.29 -8.01 -12.42
N PHE A 438 18.61 -8.07 -12.21
CA PHE A 438 19.20 -8.07 -10.88
C PHE A 438 19.65 -6.67 -10.45
N LEU A 439 19.06 -6.17 -9.35
CA LEU A 439 19.35 -4.84 -8.77
C LEU A 439 19.18 -3.68 -9.77
N ARG A 440 18.10 -3.73 -10.56
CA ARG A 440 17.73 -2.69 -11.53
C ARG A 440 16.49 -1.90 -11.11
#